data_AF-A0A552QV83-F1
#
_entry.id   AF-A0A552QV83-F1
#
_cell.length_a   1.000
_cell.length_b   1.000
_cell.length_c   1.000
_cell.angle_alpha   90.00
_cell.angle_beta   90.00
_cell.angle_gamma   90.00
#
_symmetry.space_group_name_H-M   'P 1'
#
loop_
_entity.id
_entity.type
_entity.pdbx_description
1 polymer ?
#
loop_
_entity_poly.entity_id
_entity_poly.type
_entity_poly.pdbx_seq_one_letter_code
_entity_poly.pdbx_strand_id
1 'polypeptide(L)'
;MTARIAEMAARLTRVPGIRAVLLGGSRARGAHRPDSDWDLGVYYRGTPDTAALSALAAAFQGSPVEVTGPGGWGPWVNAGGWLRVDGVQVDWILRDLDRVERVWADCREGRFEVGVQPGHPLGFWSPAYPGEVALGRVLSDPGGELTALKRETSVYPEPLRAALAAAAWEADFSVAAARKSAPSGDRLHVSLCLSRAFGILAQALHAHHRAWCLNEKGALAATAALPGTPPGFADRVGAALRGLDAAAVETAADLVREVRAVLGGGVGLG
;
A
#
# COMPACT_ATOMS: atom_id res chain seq x y z
N MET A 1 -11.89 21.31 8.90
CA MET A 1 -10.94 20.17 8.82
C MET A 1 -9.60 20.52 8.18
N THR A 2 -9.51 20.95 6.90
CA THR A 2 -8.22 21.23 6.23
C THR A 2 -7.27 22.15 7.03
N ALA A 3 -7.78 23.25 7.58
CA ALA A 3 -6.99 24.16 8.42
C ALA A 3 -6.46 23.48 9.71
N ARG A 4 -7.26 22.60 10.32
CA ARG A 4 -6.88 21.81 11.50
C ARG A 4 -5.79 20.81 11.18
N ILE A 5 -5.85 20.17 10.01
CA ILE A 5 -4.81 19.26 9.52
C ILE A 5 -3.51 20.00 9.23
N ALA A 6 -3.57 21.21 8.65
CA ALA A 6 -2.38 22.04 8.43
C ALA A 6 -1.75 22.48 9.77
N GLU A 7 -2.56 22.91 10.73
CA GLU A 7 -2.11 23.23 12.09
C GLU A 7 -1.46 22.01 12.76
N MET A 8 -2.09 20.84 12.66
CA MET A 8 -1.58 19.58 13.19
C MET A 8 -0.23 19.21 12.59
N ALA A 9 -0.09 19.28 11.26
CA ALA A 9 1.17 19.00 10.57
C ALA A 9 2.30 19.94 11.05
N ALA A 10 2.02 21.23 11.20
CA ALA A 10 3.00 22.21 11.68
C ALA A 10 3.44 21.94 13.13
N ARG A 11 2.51 21.51 14.00
CA ARG A 11 2.81 21.18 15.41
C ARG A 11 3.54 19.85 15.55
N LEU A 12 3.20 18.85 14.73
CA LEU A 12 3.89 17.56 14.69
C LEU A 12 5.36 17.73 14.36
N THR A 13 5.71 18.56 13.37
CA THR A 13 7.13 18.83 13.02
C THR A 13 7.91 19.64 14.07
N ARG A 14 7.27 20.08 15.16
CA ARG A 14 7.97 20.67 16.33
C ARG A 14 8.31 19.64 17.40
N VAL A 15 7.76 18.43 17.31
CA VAL A 15 8.12 17.33 18.22
C VAL A 15 9.52 16.83 17.83
N PRO A 16 10.47 16.75 18.78
CA PRO A 16 11.83 16.25 18.49
C PRO A 16 11.82 14.90 17.79
N GLY A 17 12.65 14.75 16.77
CA GLY A 17 12.77 13.54 15.96
C GLY A 17 11.80 13.46 14.78
N ILE A 18 10.69 14.22 14.77
CA ILE A 18 9.78 14.30 13.62
C ILE A 18 10.36 15.24 12.56
N ARG A 19 10.47 14.74 11.33
CA ARG A 19 11.08 15.45 10.19
C ARG A 19 10.05 16.04 9.24
N ALA A 20 8.99 15.30 8.97
CA ALA A 20 7.98 15.71 8.02
C ALA A 20 6.62 15.09 8.31
N VAL A 21 5.58 15.72 7.78
CA VAL A 21 4.21 15.21 7.78
C VAL A 21 3.69 15.24 6.36
N LEU A 22 3.11 14.12 5.93
CA LEU A 22 2.55 13.95 4.60
C LEU A 22 1.13 13.42 4.70
N LEU A 23 0.24 14.01 3.91
CA LEU A 23 -1.10 13.50 3.70
C LEU A 23 -1.03 12.30 2.76
N GLY A 24 -1.55 11.16 3.20
CA GLY A 24 -1.67 9.95 2.41
C GLY A 24 -3.11 9.64 2.02
N GLY A 25 -3.36 8.35 1.78
CA GLY A 25 -4.70 7.80 1.65
C GLY A 25 -5.48 8.25 0.41
N SER A 26 -6.80 8.18 0.51
CA SER A 26 -7.71 8.56 -0.58
C SER A 26 -7.71 10.06 -0.83
N ARG A 27 -7.48 10.88 0.21
CA ARG A 27 -7.48 12.35 0.13
C ARG A 27 -6.29 12.89 -0.66
N ALA A 28 -5.10 12.32 -0.47
CA ALA A 28 -3.93 12.68 -1.26
C ALA A 28 -4.10 12.37 -2.76
N ARG A 29 -4.80 11.26 -3.06
CA ARG A 29 -5.02 10.77 -4.43
C ARG A 29 -6.28 11.31 -5.10
N GLY A 30 -7.04 12.18 -4.44
CA GLY A 30 -8.31 12.70 -4.97
C GLY A 30 -9.46 11.68 -5.05
N ALA A 31 -9.29 10.47 -4.50
CA ALA A 31 -10.26 9.38 -4.53
C ALA A 31 -11.13 9.28 -3.25
N HIS A 32 -11.19 10.36 -2.48
CA HIS A 32 -11.89 10.40 -1.21
C HIS A 32 -13.39 10.64 -1.39
N ARG A 33 -14.16 10.10 -0.45
CA ARG A 33 -15.57 10.41 -0.25
C ARG A 33 -15.73 11.38 0.93
N PRO A 34 -16.92 11.99 1.13
CA PRO A 34 -17.15 12.89 2.26
C PRO A 34 -16.84 12.25 3.63
N ASP A 35 -17.09 10.95 3.77
CA ASP A 35 -16.87 10.13 4.97
C ASP A 35 -15.43 9.59 5.11
N SER A 36 -14.52 9.89 4.18
CA SER A 36 -13.16 9.35 4.23
C SER A 36 -12.32 9.98 5.33
N ASP A 37 -11.54 9.11 5.98
CA ASP A 37 -10.58 9.46 7.02
C ASP A 37 -9.45 10.35 6.48
N TRP A 38 -8.64 10.88 7.40
CA TRP A 38 -7.41 11.61 7.09
C TRP A 38 -6.19 10.79 7.51
N ASP A 39 -5.48 10.24 6.54
CA ASP A 39 -4.25 9.49 6.77
C ASP A 39 -3.04 10.44 6.77
N LEU A 40 -2.35 10.55 7.91
CA LEU A 40 -1.11 11.33 8.05
C LEU A 40 0.08 10.40 8.27
N GLY A 41 1.00 10.39 7.30
CA GLY A 41 2.35 9.85 7.50
C GLY A 41 3.17 10.83 8.34
N VAL A 42 3.62 10.39 9.50
CA VAL A 42 4.47 11.15 10.43
C VAL A 42 5.88 10.57 10.35
N TYR A 43 6.74 11.25 9.59
CA TYR A 43 8.09 10.77 9.27
C TYR A 43 9.07 11.20 10.35
N TYR A 44 9.81 10.25 10.89
CA TYR A 44 10.75 10.47 11.99
C TYR A 44 12.11 9.84 11.69
N ARG A 45 13.14 10.28 12.43
CA ARG A 45 14.44 9.60 12.51
C ARG A 45 14.79 9.32 13.97
N GLY A 46 15.50 8.21 14.21
CA GLY A 46 15.83 7.75 15.56
C GLY A 46 14.60 7.24 16.31
N THR A 47 14.52 7.47 17.61
CA THR A 47 13.37 7.05 18.43
C THR A 47 12.35 8.18 18.53
N PRO A 48 11.08 7.98 18.12
CA PRO A 48 10.06 9.03 18.23
C PRO A 48 9.65 9.21 19.69
N ASP A 49 9.42 10.46 20.11
CA ASP A 49 8.87 10.79 21.43
C ASP A 49 7.35 10.52 21.45
N THR A 50 6.99 9.27 21.72
CA THR A 50 5.58 8.82 21.73
C THR A 50 4.76 9.48 22.83
N ALA A 51 5.37 9.91 23.93
CA ALA A 51 4.69 10.63 24.99
C ALA A 51 4.30 12.03 24.52
N ALA A 52 5.21 12.76 23.87
CA ALA A 52 4.91 14.06 23.27
C ALA A 52 3.87 13.94 22.14
N LEU A 53 3.96 12.89 21.31
CA LEU A 53 2.96 12.62 20.27
C LEU A 53 1.58 12.33 20.87
N SER A 54 1.50 11.50 21.91
CA SER A 54 0.24 11.17 22.61
C SER A 54 -0.38 12.42 23.25
N ALA A 55 0.44 13.26 23.89
CA ALA A 55 -0.01 14.53 24.46
C ALA A 55 -0.54 15.50 23.38
N LEU A 56 0.14 15.58 22.23
CA LEU A 56 -0.30 16.39 21.09
C LEU A 56 -1.61 15.86 20.49
N ALA A 57 -1.72 14.54 20.32
CA ALA A 57 -2.92 13.89 19.82
C ALA A 57 -4.11 14.15 20.74
N ALA A 58 -3.92 14.00 22.06
CA ALA A 58 -4.93 14.28 23.06
C ALA A 58 -5.39 15.76 23.04
N ALA A 59 -4.47 16.70 22.80
CA ALA A 59 -4.82 18.12 22.67
C ALA A 59 -5.69 18.41 21.44
N PHE A 60 -5.55 17.65 20.35
CA PHE A 60 -6.42 17.78 19.17
C PHE A 60 -7.77 17.08 19.33
N GLN A 61 -7.79 15.92 19.98
CA GLN A 61 -9.02 15.13 20.18
C GLN A 61 -9.87 15.64 21.35
N GLY A 62 -9.25 16.23 22.38
CA GLY A 62 -9.92 16.64 23.62
C GLY A 62 -10.07 15.51 24.66
N SER A 63 -9.49 14.34 24.40
CA SER A 63 -9.45 13.20 25.33
C SER A 63 -8.15 12.41 25.14
N PRO A 64 -7.76 11.54 26.08
CA PRO A 64 -6.54 10.75 25.96
C PRO A 64 -6.48 9.96 24.64
N VAL A 65 -5.33 9.99 23.99
CA VAL A 65 -5.00 9.20 22.79
C VAL A 65 -3.66 8.51 23.05
N GLU A 66 -3.59 7.22 22.74
CA GLU A 66 -2.33 6.49 22.73
C GLU A 66 -1.72 6.53 21.32
N VAL A 67 -0.47 6.97 21.23
CA VAL A 67 0.38 6.79 20.06
C VAL A 67 1.39 5.70 20.38
N THR A 68 1.30 4.57 19.69
CA THR A 68 2.16 3.41 19.92
C THR A 68 3.60 3.70 19.49
N GLY A 69 4.55 3.04 20.15
CA GLY A 69 5.97 3.06 19.75
C GLY A 69 6.28 2.07 18.62
N PRO A 70 7.48 2.17 18.02
CA PRO A 70 7.93 1.25 16.97
C PRO A 70 7.69 -0.23 17.33
N GLY A 71 7.11 -0.98 16.40
CA GLY A 71 6.68 -2.38 16.57
C GLY A 71 5.26 -2.55 17.14
N GLY A 72 4.65 -1.51 17.70
CA GLY A 72 3.31 -1.58 18.32
C GLY A 72 2.20 -1.96 17.34
N TRP A 73 2.35 -1.63 16.05
CA TRP A 73 1.43 -2.02 14.99
C TRP A 73 2.02 -3.09 14.05
N GLY A 74 2.95 -3.90 14.54
CA GLY A 74 3.61 -4.96 13.77
C GLY A 74 4.82 -4.49 12.97
N PRO A 75 5.46 -5.39 12.20
CA PRO A 75 6.79 -5.14 11.66
C PRO A 75 6.85 -4.17 10.48
N TRP A 76 5.73 -3.73 9.91
CA TRP A 76 5.69 -2.88 8.71
C TRP A 76 4.96 -1.57 8.91
N VAL A 77 3.69 -1.62 9.30
CA VAL A 77 2.97 -0.38 9.65
C VAL A 77 3.66 0.30 10.85
N ASN A 78 4.32 -0.51 11.69
CA ASN A 78 5.28 -0.13 12.72
C ASN A 78 4.63 0.52 13.94
N ALA A 79 4.06 1.71 13.79
CA ALA A 79 3.55 2.50 14.91
C ALA A 79 2.53 3.54 14.42
N GLY A 80 1.70 4.03 15.34
CA GLY A 80 0.65 4.98 14.99
C GLY A 80 -0.29 5.34 16.12
N GLY A 81 -1.26 6.18 15.80
CA GLY A 81 -2.36 6.53 16.68
C GLY A 81 -3.62 6.79 15.87
N TRP A 82 -4.77 6.36 16.40
CA TRP A 82 -6.08 6.68 15.84
C TRP A 82 -6.71 7.82 16.63
N LEU A 83 -7.05 8.90 15.93
CA LEU A 83 -7.63 10.11 16.51
C LEU A 83 -9.02 10.35 15.92
N ARG A 84 -9.83 11.09 16.67
CA ARG A 84 -11.05 11.73 16.18
C ARG A 84 -10.97 13.23 16.44
N VAL A 85 -10.88 14.03 15.38
CA VAL A 85 -10.81 15.50 15.46
C VAL A 85 -12.07 16.07 14.84
N ASP A 86 -12.78 16.91 15.59
CA ASP A 86 -14.05 17.53 15.15
C ASP A 86 -15.05 16.50 14.57
N GLY A 87 -15.11 15.30 15.17
CA GLY A 87 -15.98 14.20 14.74
C GLY A 87 -15.45 13.33 13.59
N VAL A 88 -14.32 13.68 12.97
CA VAL A 88 -13.73 12.97 11.81
C VAL A 88 -12.51 12.15 12.24
N GLN A 89 -12.36 10.95 11.67
CA GLN A 89 -11.21 10.10 11.94
C GLN A 89 -9.93 10.64 11.28
N VAL A 90 -8.84 10.65 12.05
CA VAL A 90 -7.50 11.05 11.61
C VAL A 90 -6.52 9.98 12.07
N ASP A 91 -5.85 9.34 11.13
CA ASP A 91 -4.92 8.25 11.39
C ASP A 91 -3.49 8.80 11.31
N TRP A 92 -2.73 8.64 12.39
CA TRP A 92 -1.30 8.90 12.40
C TRP A 92 -0.57 7.59 12.16
N ILE A 93 0.27 7.57 11.13
CA ILE A 93 1.09 6.43 10.79
C ILE A 93 2.55 6.86 10.88
N LEU A 94 3.29 6.32 11.85
CA LEU A 94 4.69 6.65 12.03
C LEU A 94 5.55 5.93 10.99
N ARG A 95 6.44 6.68 10.34
CA ARG A 95 7.34 6.20 9.29
C ARG A 95 8.78 6.52 9.65
N ASP A 96 9.57 5.48 9.90
CA ASP A 96 11.03 5.60 10.00
C ASP A 96 11.59 6.01 8.64
N LEU A 97 12.08 7.24 8.53
CA LEU A 97 12.60 7.77 7.28
C LEU A 97 13.86 7.02 6.83
N ASP A 98 14.68 6.52 7.76
CA ASP A 98 15.84 5.68 7.43
C ASP A 98 15.38 4.38 6.76
N ARG A 99 14.26 3.80 7.22
CA ARG A 99 13.68 2.60 6.59
C ARG A 99 13.09 2.88 5.22
N VAL A 100 12.37 4.00 5.07
CA VAL A 100 11.81 4.40 3.77
C VAL A 100 12.93 4.55 2.74
N GLU A 101 14.04 5.18 3.12
CA GLU A 101 15.21 5.36 2.25
C GLU A 101 15.90 4.04 1.91
N ARG A 102 16.05 3.13 2.88
CA ARG A 102 16.58 1.77 2.62
C ARG A 102 15.71 1.02 1.61
N VAL A 103 14.40 1.00 1.83
CA VAL A 103 13.46 0.33 0.92
C VAL A 103 13.44 1.00 -0.46
N TRP A 104 13.60 2.33 -0.52
CA TRP A 104 13.76 3.03 -1.80
C TRP A 104 15.02 2.59 -2.54
N ALA A 105 16.16 2.48 -1.86
CA ALA A 105 17.39 1.97 -2.44
C ALA A 105 17.22 0.53 -2.97
N ASP A 106 16.56 -0.34 -2.20
CA ASP A 106 16.23 -1.70 -2.64
C ASP A 106 15.34 -1.71 -3.89
N CYS A 107 14.28 -0.89 -3.91
CA CYS A 107 13.41 -0.76 -5.07
C CYS A 107 14.17 -0.32 -6.32
N ARG A 108 15.12 0.62 -6.19
CA ARG A 108 15.97 1.07 -7.31
C ARG A 108 16.83 -0.05 -7.89
N GLU A 109 17.13 -1.07 -7.10
CA GLU A 109 17.88 -2.26 -7.50
C GLU A 109 16.97 -3.46 -7.84
N GLY A 110 15.65 -3.25 -7.88
CA GLY A 110 14.67 -4.29 -8.19
C GLY A 110 14.42 -5.29 -7.05
N ARG A 111 14.85 -4.96 -5.83
CA ARG A 111 14.58 -5.75 -4.64
C ARG A 111 13.31 -5.28 -3.95
N PHE A 112 12.54 -6.24 -3.47
CA PHE A 112 11.40 -6.01 -2.60
C PHE A 112 11.17 -7.24 -1.71
N GLU A 113 10.60 -7.00 -0.54
CA GLU A 113 10.08 -8.00 0.38
C GLU A 113 8.55 -7.88 0.52
N VAL A 114 7.91 -9.01 0.80
CA VAL A 114 6.50 -9.11 1.20
C VAL A 114 6.45 -9.76 2.58
N GLY A 115 5.95 -9.04 3.58
CA GLY A 115 5.91 -9.55 4.96
C GLY A 115 4.52 -9.64 5.56
N VAL A 116 4.41 -10.44 6.62
CA VAL A 116 3.17 -10.59 7.40
C VAL A 116 2.92 -9.31 8.20
N GLN A 117 1.72 -8.76 8.10
CA GLN A 117 1.37 -7.49 8.72
C GLN A 117 -0.13 -7.42 9.04
N PRO A 118 -0.52 -7.17 10.31
CA PRO A 118 -1.90 -6.84 10.65
C PRO A 118 -2.46 -5.69 9.80
N GLY A 119 -3.69 -5.86 9.31
CA GLY A 119 -4.32 -4.90 8.40
C GLY A 119 -3.98 -5.07 6.92
N HIS A 120 -3.07 -5.98 6.56
CA HIS A 120 -2.69 -6.28 5.18
C HIS A 120 -2.82 -7.78 4.88
N PRO A 121 -4.03 -8.29 4.58
CA PRO A 121 -4.30 -9.73 4.41
C PRO A 121 -3.52 -10.40 3.26
N LEU A 122 -3.03 -9.65 2.27
CA LEU A 122 -2.19 -10.18 1.18
C LEU A 122 -0.68 -10.01 1.43
N GLY A 123 -0.31 -9.54 2.64
CA GLY A 123 1.03 -9.15 3.02
C GLY A 123 1.32 -7.68 2.75
N PHE A 124 2.24 -7.11 3.52
CA PHE A 124 2.78 -5.77 3.28
C PHE A 124 3.89 -5.86 2.24
N TRP A 125 3.68 -5.22 1.09
CA TRP A 125 4.67 -5.12 0.03
C TRP A 125 5.56 -3.92 0.31
N SER A 126 6.85 -4.15 0.55
CA SER A 126 7.80 -3.07 0.86
C SER A 126 7.77 -1.85 -0.08
N PRO A 127 7.52 -1.97 -1.41
CA PRO A 127 7.39 -0.80 -2.28
C PRO A 127 6.29 0.19 -1.89
N ALA A 128 5.37 -0.20 -0.98
CA ALA A 128 4.42 0.71 -0.36
C ALA A 128 5.09 1.90 0.35
N TYR A 129 6.27 1.74 0.96
CA TYR A 129 6.98 2.84 1.62
C TYR A 129 7.33 4.01 0.67
N PRO A 130 8.14 3.81 -0.40
CA PRO A 130 8.39 4.87 -1.36
C PRO A 130 7.14 5.27 -2.14
N GLY A 131 6.20 4.34 -2.38
CA GLY A 131 4.92 4.63 -3.02
C GLY A 131 4.05 5.60 -2.23
N GLU A 132 4.00 5.50 -0.90
CA GLU A 132 3.29 6.45 -0.03
C GLU A 132 3.87 7.86 -0.17
N VAL A 133 5.19 7.99 -0.25
CA VAL A 133 5.86 9.28 -0.49
C VAL A 133 5.54 9.81 -1.90
N ALA A 134 5.61 8.93 -2.91
CA ALA A 134 5.36 9.27 -4.30
C ALA A 134 3.94 9.79 -4.54
N LEU A 135 2.94 9.15 -3.91
CA LEU A 135 1.52 9.48 -4.08
C LEU A 135 0.99 10.52 -3.07
N GLY A 136 1.67 10.70 -1.94
CA GLY A 136 1.22 11.59 -0.88
C GLY A 136 1.40 13.08 -1.18
N ARG A 137 0.83 13.94 -0.33
CA ARG A 137 1.04 15.39 -0.39
C ARG A 137 1.77 15.85 0.87
N VAL A 138 2.98 16.37 0.72
CA VAL A 138 3.74 16.96 1.84
C VAL A 138 2.97 18.13 2.42
N LEU A 139 2.74 18.10 3.74
CA LEU A 139 2.03 19.15 4.49
C LEU A 139 3.00 20.05 5.27
N SER A 140 4.04 19.45 5.85
CA SER A 140 5.11 20.14 6.58
C SER A 140 6.40 19.36 6.43
N ASP A 141 7.49 20.02 6.04
CA ASP A 141 8.81 19.42 5.89
C ASP A 141 9.89 20.51 6.01
N PRO A 142 10.18 20.99 7.23
CA PRO A 142 11.09 22.13 7.43
C PRO A 142 12.52 21.88 6.93
N GLY A 143 12.96 20.61 6.93
CA GLY A 143 14.28 20.19 6.48
C GLY A 143 14.38 19.87 4.98
N GLY A 144 13.24 19.71 4.29
CA GLY A 144 13.19 19.39 2.87
C GLY A 144 13.52 17.94 2.51
N GLU A 145 13.79 17.08 3.49
CA GLU A 145 14.23 15.68 3.29
C GLU A 145 13.15 14.87 2.57
N LEU A 146 11.90 14.94 3.04
CA LEU A 146 10.79 14.18 2.46
C LEU A 146 10.41 14.74 1.08
N THR A 147 10.54 16.06 0.90
CA THR A 147 10.31 16.75 -0.38
C THR A 147 11.35 16.34 -1.42
N ALA A 148 12.61 16.19 -1.04
CA ALA A 148 13.66 15.68 -1.91
C ALA A 148 13.37 14.22 -2.31
N LEU A 149 13.10 13.36 -1.33
CA LEU A 149 12.76 11.96 -1.58
C LEU A 149 11.52 11.81 -2.48
N LYS A 150 10.50 12.65 -2.30
CA LYS A 150 9.30 12.66 -3.15
C LYS A 150 9.60 12.95 -4.62
N ARG A 151 10.58 13.82 -4.91
CA ARG A 151 11.00 14.07 -6.31
C ARG A 151 11.62 12.82 -6.90
N GLU A 152 12.43 12.11 -6.15
CA GLU A 152 13.04 10.86 -6.61
C GLU A 152 11.99 9.76 -6.85
N THR A 153 11.08 9.55 -5.89
CA THR A 153 10.06 8.48 -5.96
C THR A 153 8.94 8.78 -6.96
N SER A 154 8.91 9.99 -7.54
CA SER A 154 8.00 10.33 -8.65
C SER A 154 8.33 9.57 -9.93
N VAL A 155 9.56 9.07 -10.07
CA VAL A 155 9.99 8.22 -11.17
C VAL A 155 10.01 6.77 -10.71
N TYR A 156 9.16 5.93 -11.32
CA TYR A 156 9.09 4.51 -10.98
C TYR A 156 10.36 3.78 -11.45
N PRO A 157 11.07 3.02 -10.58
CA PRO A 157 12.28 2.31 -11.00
C PRO A 157 12.00 1.18 -11.98
N GLU A 158 12.68 1.18 -13.13
CA GLU A 158 12.62 0.07 -14.10
C GLU A 158 13.03 -1.29 -13.49
N PRO A 159 14.06 -1.39 -12.64
CA PRO A 159 14.39 -2.66 -11.98
C PRO A 159 13.24 -3.18 -11.11
N LEU A 160 12.56 -2.31 -10.35
CA LEU A 160 11.38 -2.69 -9.57
C LEU A 160 10.24 -3.16 -10.48
N ARG A 161 10.00 -2.45 -11.59
CA ARG A 161 8.99 -2.85 -12.58
C ARG A 161 9.24 -4.27 -13.07
N ALA A 162 10.46 -4.55 -13.49
CA ALA A 162 10.85 -5.86 -14.01
C ALA A 162 10.69 -6.96 -12.94
N ALA A 163 11.13 -6.68 -11.71
CA ALA A 163 11.05 -7.65 -10.61
C ALA A 163 9.61 -8.00 -10.21
N LEU A 164 8.73 -7.01 -10.08
CA LEU A 164 7.31 -7.24 -9.75
C LEU A 164 6.55 -7.91 -10.91
N ALA A 165 6.87 -7.56 -12.16
CA ALA A 165 6.32 -8.25 -13.32
C ALA A 165 6.78 -9.72 -13.37
N ALA A 166 8.06 -9.98 -13.08
CA ALA A 166 8.59 -11.34 -13.01
C ALA A 166 7.90 -12.17 -11.92
N ALA A 167 7.59 -11.57 -10.76
CA ALA A 167 6.90 -12.23 -9.65
C ALA A 167 5.49 -12.75 -9.98
N ALA A 168 4.92 -12.40 -11.15
CA ALA A 168 3.63 -12.93 -11.60
C ALA A 168 3.57 -14.47 -11.68
N TRP A 169 4.72 -15.17 -11.75
CA TRP A 169 4.76 -16.63 -11.68
C TRP A 169 4.19 -17.21 -10.36
N GLU A 170 4.25 -16.46 -9.25
CA GLU A 170 3.66 -16.91 -7.98
C GLU A 170 2.13 -17.04 -8.07
N ALA A 171 1.50 -16.29 -8.98
CA ALA A 171 0.06 -16.40 -9.22
C ALA A 171 -0.29 -17.75 -9.85
N ASP A 172 0.52 -18.24 -10.79
CA ASP A 172 0.37 -19.59 -11.37
C ASP A 172 0.47 -20.66 -10.28
N PHE A 173 1.44 -20.52 -9.38
CA PHE A 173 1.64 -21.46 -8.27
C PHE A 173 0.42 -21.47 -7.32
N SER A 174 -0.12 -20.30 -7.01
CA SER A 174 -1.32 -20.16 -6.18
C SER A 174 -2.55 -20.80 -6.84
N VAL A 175 -2.75 -20.58 -8.14
CA VAL A 175 -3.84 -21.21 -8.90
C VAL A 175 -3.68 -22.74 -8.96
N ALA A 176 -2.46 -23.25 -9.12
CA ALA A 176 -2.18 -24.68 -9.10
C ALA A 176 -2.49 -25.32 -7.74
N ALA A 177 -2.22 -24.62 -6.63
CA ALA A 177 -2.62 -25.06 -5.29
C ALA A 177 -4.15 -25.08 -5.14
N ALA A 178 -4.85 -24.03 -5.59
CA ALA A 178 -6.31 -23.97 -5.59
C ALA A 178 -6.93 -25.13 -6.39
N ARG A 179 -6.35 -25.48 -7.55
CA ARG A 179 -6.80 -26.58 -8.41
C ARG A 179 -6.79 -27.93 -7.70
N LYS A 180 -5.86 -28.15 -6.77
CA LYS A 180 -5.80 -29.38 -5.95
C LYS A 180 -6.85 -29.41 -4.84
N SER A 181 -7.23 -28.25 -4.32
CA SER A 181 -8.16 -28.11 -3.18
C SER A 181 -9.62 -27.94 -3.58
N ALA A 182 -9.90 -27.45 -4.79
CA ALA A 182 -11.27 -27.27 -5.27
C ALA A 182 -12.11 -28.56 -5.29
N PRO A 183 -11.59 -29.74 -5.73
CA PRO A 183 -12.39 -30.98 -5.77
C PRO A 183 -12.84 -31.47 -4.39
N SER A 184 -12.08 -31.20 -3.33
CA SER A 184 -12.42 -31.58 -1.95
C SER A 184 -13.35 -30.58 -1.27
N GLY A 185 -13.72 -29.48 -1.94
CA GLY A 185 -14.57 -28.44 -1.37
C GLY A 185 -13.90 -27.59 -0.28
N ASP A 186 -12.56 -27.55 -0.22
CA ASP A 186 -11.81 -26.71 0.73
C ASP A 186 -11.84 -25.24 0.31
N ARG A 187 -13.00 -24.61 0.54
CA ARG A 187 -13.28 -23.23 0.14
C ARG A 187 -12.35 -22.23 0.83
N LEU A 188 -11.90 -22.52 2.05
CA LEU A 188 -10.96 -21.65 2.76
C LEU A 188 -9.63 -21.61 2.02
N HIS A 189 -9.01 -22.76 1.76
CA HIS A 189 -7.72 -22.78 1.07
C HIS A 189 -7.83 -22.24 -0.35
N VAL A 190 -8.89 -22.58 -1.10
CA VAL A 190 -9.16 -22.00 -2.43
C VAL A 190 -9.24 -20.47 -2.35
N SER A 191 -10.00 -19.91 -1.38
CA SER A 191 -10.11 -18.45 -1.24
C SER A 191 -8.77 -17.77 -0.98
N LEU A 192 -7.90 -18.37 -0.16
CA LEU A 192 -6.58 -17.84 0.15
C LEU A 192 -5.67 -17.86 -1.09
N CYS A 193 -5.65 -18.97 -1.81
CA CYS A 193 -4.89 -19.12 -3.05
C CYS A 193 -5.35 -18.13 -4.13
N LEU A 194 -6.66 -18.02 -4.37
CA LEU A 194 -7.19 -17.11 -5.38
C LEU A 194 -6.94 -15.64 -5.00
N SER A 195 -7.16 -15.28 -3.72
CA SER A 195 -6.88 -13.92 -3.25
C SER A 195 -5.41 -13.54 -3.40
N ARG A 196 -4.48 -14.47 -3.10
CA ARG A 196 -3.04 -14.29 -3.31
C ARG A 196 -2.72 -14.11 -4.80
N ALA A 197 -3.26 -14.97 -5.66
CA ALA A 197 -3.06 -14.89 -7.10
C ALA A 197 -3.49 -13.51 -7.64
N PHE A 198 -4.71 -13.07 -7.33
CA PHE A 198 -5.24 -11.78 -7.80
C PHE A 198 -4.45 -10.58 -7.25
N GLY A 199 -4.00 -10.65 -6.00
CA GLY A 199 -3.12 -9.62 -5.42
C GLY A 199 -1.78 -9.49 -6.15
N ILE A 200 -1.15 -10.61 -6.51
CA ILE A 200 0.08 -10.63 -7.29
C ILE A 200 -0.16 -10.05 -8.69
N LEU A 201 -1.25 -10.43 -9.36
CA LEU A 201 -1.59 -9.87 -10.67
C LEU A 201 -1.80 -8.36 -10.62
N ALA A 202 -2.47 -7.84 -9.57
CA ALA A 202 -2.64 -6.41 -9.36
C ALA A 202 -1.28 -5.70 -9.20
N GLN A 203 -0.38 -6.23 -8.35
CA GLN A 203 0.97 -5.68 -8.18
C GLN A 203 1.77 -5.68 -9.48
N ALA A 204 1.71 -6.78 -10.24
CA ALA A 204 2.44 -6.91 -11.50
C ALA A 204 1.92 -5.94 -12.59
N LEU A 205 0.60 -5.79 -12.74
CA LEU A 205 0.00 -4.84 -13.68
C LEU A 205 0.33 -3.40 -13.31
N HIS A 206 0.18 -3.03 -12.04
CA HIS A 206 0.57 -1.71 -11.55
C HIS A 206 2.04 -1.42 -11.86
N ALA A 207 2.94 -2.36 -11.54
CA ALA A 207 4.34 -2.24 -11.86
C ALA A 207 4.58 -2.06 -13.37
N HIS A 208 3.96 -2.88 -14.23
CA HIS A 208 4.06 -2.77 -15.69
C HIS A 208 3.71 -1.36 -16.19
N HIS A 209 2.69 -0.73 -15.61
CA HIS A 209 2.29 0.64 -15.92
C HIS A 209 3.05 1.72 -15.16
N ARG A 210 4.10 1.38 -14.41
CA ARG A 210 4.88 2.32 -13.57
C ARG A 210 4.01 3.04 -12.55
N ALA A 211 2.96 2.37 -12.09
CA ALA A 211 2.00 2.88 -11.13
C ALA A 211 2.24 2.23 -9.77
N TRP A 212 2.26 3.03 -8.70
CA TRP A 212 2.42 2.53 -7.34
C TRP A 212 1.13 1.84 -6.85
N CYS A 213 1.25 0.60 -6.34
CA CYS A 213 0.18 -0.14 -5.67
C CYS A 213 0.52 -0.30 -4.18
N LEU A 214 -0.13 0.51 -3.33
CA LEU A 214 0.25 0.62 -1.92
C LEU A 214 -0.26 -0.54 -1.04
N ASN A 215 -1.47 -1.03 -1.33
CA ASN A 215 -2.11 -2.10 -0.57
C ASN A 215 -3.26 -2.69 -1.40
N GLU A 216 -3.82 -3.78 -0.90
CA GLU A 216 -4.96 -4.49 -1.48
C GLU A 216 -6.29 -3.72 -1.43
N LYS A 217 -6.43 -2.75 -0.52
CA LYS A 217 -7.66 -1.96 -0.36
C LYS A 217 -7.89 -1.07 -1.58
N GLY A 218 -8.84 -1.46 -2.41
CA GLY A 218 -9.19 -0.77 -3.66
C GLY A 218 -8.27 -1.11 -4.85
N ALA A 219 -7.30 -2.00 -4.67
CA ALA A 219 -6.39 -2.42 -5.73
C ALA A 219 -7.14 -3.03 -6.92
N LEU A 220 -8.22 -3.78 -6.68
CA LEU A 220 -9.00 -4.42 -7.74
C LEU A 220 -9.60 -3.39 -8.73
N ALA A 221 -10.24 -2.36 -8.19
CA ALA A 221 -10.83 -1.30 -9.01
C ALA A 221 -9.75 -0.46 -9.70
N ALA A 222 -8.66 -0.16 -9.01
CA ALA A 222 -7.53 0.56 -9.59
C ALA A 222 -6.87 -0.23 -10.73
N THR A 223 -6.68 -1.53 -10.54
CA THR A 223 -6.13 -2.44 -11.56
C THR A 223 -7.03 -2.50 -12.78
N ALA A 224 -8.34 -2.67 -12.59
CA ALA A 224 -9.30 -2.72 -13.70
C ALA A 224 -9.35 -1.44 -14.55
N ALA A 225 -8.91 -0.30 -14.01
CA ALA A 225 -8.83 0.97 -14.72
C ALA A 225 -7.50 1.14 -15.50
N LEU A 226 -6.51 0.26 -15.32
CA LEU A 226 -5.23 0.35 -16.03
C LEU A 226 -5.39 -0.03 -17.50
N PRO A 227 -4.72 0.68 -18.44
CA PRO A 227 -4.77 0.37 -19.87
C PRO A 227 -4.31 -1.06 -20.17
N GLY A 228 -4.97 -1.78 -21.06
CA GLY A 228 -4.54 -3.13 -21.45
C GLY A 228 -4.76 -4.20 -20.38
N THR A 229 -5.38 -3.87 -19.25
CA THR A 229 -5.88 -4.87 -18.29
C THR A 229 -6.91 -5.78 -18.96
N PRO A 230 -6.92 -7.09 -18.68
CA PRO A 230 -7.83 -8.00 -19.35
C PRO A 230 -9.32 -7.62 -19.20
N PRO A 231 -10.15 -7.81 -20.24
CA PRO A 231 -11.56 -7.45 -20.21
C PRO A 231 -12.31 -8.10 -19.04
N GLY A 232 -13.13 -7.30 -18.35
CA GLY A 232 -13.92 -7.75 -17.22
C GLY A 232 -13.11 -8.21 -16.01
N PHE A 233 -11.84 -7.77 -15.86
CA PHE A 233 -10.95 -8.22 -14.79
C PHE A 233 -11.61 -8.18 -13.40
N ALA A 234 -12.19 -7.04 -13.01
CA ALA A 234 -12.83 -6.88 -11.70
C ALA A 234 -14.03 -7.83 -11.53
N ASP A 235 -14.87 -7.97 -12.54
CA ASP A 235 -16.06 -8.82 -12.51
C ASP A 235 -15.69 -10.30 -12.44
N ARG A 236 -14.68 -10.72 -13.20
CA ARG A 236 -14.16 -12.09 -13.21
C ARG A 236 -13.51 -12.46 -11.87
N VAL A 237 -12.70 -11.57 -11.29
CA VAL A 237 -12.15 -11.75 -9.94
C VAL A 237 -13.28 -11.86 -8.92
N GLY A 238 -14.27 -10.95 -8.97
CA GLY A 238 -15.42 -10.98 -8.06
C GLY A 238 -16.25 -12.25 -8.19
N ALA A 239 -16.48 -12.74 -9.41
CA ALA A 239 -17.18 -13.99 -9.66
C ALA A 239 -16.39 -15.20 -9.12
N ALA A 240 -15.08 -15.26 -9.38
CA ALA A 240 -14.23 -16.34 -8.89
C ALA A 240 -14.20 -16.41 -7.36
N LEU A 241 -14.08 -15.26 -6.68
CA LEU A 241 -14.09 -15.20 -5.21
C LEU A 241 -15.47 -15.52 -4.59
N ARG A 242 -16.56 -15.39 -5.34
CA ARG A 242 -17.90 -15.88 -4.91
C ARG A 242 -18.04 -17.39 -5.12
N GLY A 243 -17.57 -17.90 -6.26
CA GLY A 243 -17.69 -19.30 -6.64
C GLY A 243 -16.85 -20.23 -5.76
N LEU A 244 -15.53 -19.97 -5.71
CA LEU A 244 -14.53 -20.80 -5.00
C LEU A 244 -14.59 -22.30 -5.38
N ASP A 245 -14.96 -22.58 -6.63
CA ASP A 245 -15.09 -23.93 -7.22
C ASP A 245 -14.08 -24.12 -8.36
N ALA A 246 -14.15 -25.26 -9.05
CA ALA A 246 -13.26 -25.55 -10.18
C ALA A 246 -13.36 -24.50 -11.30
N ALA A 247 -14.56 -23.97 -11.58
CA ALA A 247 -14.75 -22.93 -12.59
C ALA A 247 -14.11 -21.60 -12.19
N ALA A 248 -14.16 -21.25 -10.89
CA ALA A 248 -13.43 -20.10 -10.34
C ALA A 248 -11.91 -20.27 -10.49
N VAL A 249 -11.38 -21.49 -10.29
CA VAL A 249 -9.95 -21.79 -10.49
C VAL A 249 -9.56 -21.64 -11.97
N GLU A 250 -10.36 -22.13 -12.91
CA GLU A 250 -10.07 -21.93 -14.35
C GLU A 250 -10.15 -20.45 -14.74
N THR A 251 -11.13 -19.72 -14.20
CA THR A 251 -11.23 -18.26 -14.41
C THR A 251 -9.95 -17.55 -13.94
N ALA A 252 -9.43 -17.94 -12.78
CA ALA A 252 -8.17 -17.39 -12.27
C ALA A 252 -6.98 -17.79 -13.15
N ALA A 253 -6.92 -19.04 -13.63
CA ALA A 253 -5.88 -19.49 -14.55
C ALA A 253 -5.87 -18.70 -15.86
N ASP A 254 -7.05 -18.40 -16.40
CA ASP A 254 -7.20 -17.56 -17.60
C ASP A 254 -6.70 -16.14 -17.35
N LEU A 255 -7.10 -15.52 -16.23
CA LEU A 255 -6.62 -14.19 -15.86
C LEU A 255 -5.10 -14.15 -15.69
N VAL A 256 -4.49 -15.16 -15.08
CA VAL A 256 -3.03 -15.23 -14.96
C VAL A 256 -2.38 -15.26 -16.33
N ARG A 257 -2.86 -16.11 -17.25
CA ARG A 257 -2.32 -16.20 -18.62
C ARG A 257 -2.44 -14.90 -19.39
N GLU A 258 -3.61 -14.27 -19.34
CA GLU A 258 -3.90 -13.01 -20.01
C GLU A 258 -3.02 -11.87 -19.47
N VAL A 259 -2.91 -11.75 -18.13
CA VAL A 259 -2.02 -10.75 -17.52
C VAL A 259 -0.56 -11.02 -17.91
N ARG A 260 -0.08 -12.25 -17.88
CA ARG A 260 1.29 -12.57 -18.30
C ARG A 260 1.55 -12.19 -19.76
N ALA A 261 0.56 -12.31 -20.65
CA ALA A 261 0.67 -11.84 -22.03
C ALA A 261 0.82 -10.32 -22.10
N VAL A 262 0.06 -9.56 -21.30
CA VAL A 262 0.21 -8.10 -21.15
C VAL A 262 1.61 -7.74 -20.67
N LEU A 263 2.11 -8.44 -19.64
CA LEU A 263 3.44 -8.20 -19.07
C LEU A 263 4.57 -8.45 -20.09
N GLY A 264 4.42 -9.49 -20.94
CA GLY A 264 5.40 -9.86 -21.97
C GLY A 264 5.36 -8.99 -23.24
N GLY A 265 4.23 -8.36 -23.54
CA GLY A 265 4.06 -7.51 -24.73
C GLY A 265 4.86 -6.20 -24.71
N GLY A 266 5.41 -5.80 -23.55
CA GLY A 266 6.19 -4.57 -23.39
C GLY A 266 7.69 -4.67 -23.73
N VAL A 267 8.15 -5.79 -24.32
CA VAL A 267 9.57 -5.99 -24.70
C VAL A 267 9.85 -5.57 -26.16
N GLY A 268 8.86 -5.06 -26.90
CA GLY A 268 9.03 -4.55 -28.26
C GLY A 268 8.53 -3.11 -28.38
N LEU A 269 9.30 -2.27 -29.08
CA LEU A 269 9.13 -0.82 -29.31
C LEU A 269 9.85 0.07 -28.27
N GLY A 270 11.18 -0.07 -28.24
CA GLY A 270 12.09 1.06 -28.04
C GLY A 270 12.59 1.57 -29.39
#